data_AF-A0A832B6Y9-F1
#
_entry.id   AF-A0A832B6Y9-F1
#
_cell.length_a   1.000
_cell.length_b   1.000
_cell.length_c   1.000
_cell.angle_alpha   90.00
_cell.angle_beta   90.00
_cell.angle_gamma   90.00
#
_symmetry.space_group_name_H-M   'P 1'
#
loop_
_entity.id
_entity.type
_entity.pdbx_description
1 polymer ?
#
loop_
_entity_poly.entity_id
_entity_poly.type
_entity_poly.pdbx_seq_one_letter_code
_entity_poly.pdbx_strand_id
1 'polypeptide(L)'
;MEAEVSETTRRLASFVAEMRYEEVPPAVARYAKMIVLDTLGAMLAASSPRYSAGRILAEFARLQGGEPESTLVGRGTRVSCVSAALANGTLGYYCDVEPHHPEAILHGAAVVVPTALAVGERQRSSGREFLSAVILGAEVGARVSLAIGPTAL
;
A
#
# COMPACT_ATOMS: atom_id res chain seq x y z
N MET A 1 18.09 -28.83 -3.25
CA MET A 1 17.26 -29.14 -2.06
C MET A 1 16.05 -28.22 -2.17
N GLU A 2 14.89 -28.75 -2.57
CA GLU A 2 13.66 -27.95 -2.55
C GLU A 2 13.33 -27.68 -1.08
N ALA A 3 13.30 -26.40 -0.70
CA ALA A 3 12.88 -26.02 0.64
C ALA A 3 11.38 -26.32 0.77
N GLU A 4 11.02 -27.20 1.72
CA GLU A 4 9.63 -27.51 2.00
C GLU A 4 8.93 -26.24 2.50
N VAL A 5 7.84 -25.83 1.82
CA VAL A 5 7.07 -24.64 2.20
C VAL A 5 6.39 -24.89 3.54
N SER A 6 6.64 -24.02 4.53
CA SER A 6 6.07 -24.17 5.87
C SER A 6 4.54 -24.16 5.83
N GLU A 7 3.92 -24.88 6.76
CA GLU A 7 2.46 -24.91 6.89
C GLU A 7 1.86 -23.52 7.14
N THR A 8 2.56 -22.68 7.90
CA THR A 8 2.17 -21.28 8.14
C THR A 8 2.14 -20.48 6.84
N THR A 9 3.17 -20.63 5.99
CA THR A 9 3.23 -19.96 4.67
C THR A 9 2.10 -20.45 3.77
N ARG A 10 1.82 -21.76 3.73
CA ARG A 10 0.70 -22.32 2.95
C ARG A 10 -0.64 -21.73 3.39
N ARG A 11 -0.92 -21.73 4.69
CA ARG A 11 -2.18 -21.19 5.24
C ARG A 11 -2.38 -19.71 4.93
N LEU A 12 -1.32 -18.90 5.05
CA LEU A 12 -1.40 -17.47 4.72
C LEU A 12 -1.63 -17.24 3.23
N ALA A 13 -0.93 -18.00 2.37
CA ALA A 13 -1.11 -17.91 0.92
C ALA A 13 -2.53 -18.33 0.49
N SER A 14 -3.07 -19.43 1.02
CA SER A 14 -4.45 -19.86 0.78
C SER A 14 -5.45 -18.80 1.22
N PHE A 15 -5.28 -18.22 2.41
CA PHE A 15 -6.14 -17.13 2.90
C PHE A 15 -6.19 -15.93 1.93
N VAL A 16 -5.04 -15.53 1.38
CA VAL A 16 -4.97 -14.42 0.41
C VAL A 16 -5.62 -14.81 -0.92
N ALA A 17 -5.38 -16.01 -1.42
CA ALA A 17 -5.86 -16.47 -2.71
C ALA A 17 -7.38 -16.75 -2.73
N GLU A 18 -7.96 -17.16 -1.60
CA GLU A 18 -9.35 -17.57 -1.50
C GLU A 18 -10.29 -16.45 -1.02
N MET A 19 -9.75 -15.31 -0.61
CA MET A 19 -10.54 -14.19 -0.11
C MET A 19 -11.51 -13.64 -1.16
N ARG A 20 -12.79 -13.48 -0.77
CA ARG A 20 -13.82 -12.84 -1.59
C ARG A 20 -14.28 -11.55 -0.95
N TYR A 21 -14.47 -10.52 -1.77
CA TYR A 21 -14.92 -9.20 -1.28
C TYR A 21 -16.28 -9.29 -0.56
N GLU A 22 -17.16 -10.18 -1.03
CA GLU A 22 -18.50 -10.40 -0.48
C GLU A 22 -18.48 -10.95 0.96
N GLU A 23 -17.37 -11.55 1.38
CA GLU A 23 -17.18 -12.09 2.73
C GLU A 23 -16.60 -11.05 3.70
N VAL A 24 -16.18 -9.88 3.20
CA VAL A 24 -15.68 -8.79 4.03
C VAL A 24 -16.85 -8.22 4.85
N PRO A 25 -16.74 -8.21 6.20
CA PRO A 25 -17.75 -7.57 7.02
C PRO A 25 -17.96 -6.11 6.62
N PRO A 26 -19.21 -5.61 6.50
CA PRO A 26 -19.46 -4.24 6.04
C PRO A 26 -18.74 -3.15 6.86
N ALA A 27 -18.55 -3.40 8.16
CA ALA A 27 -17.79 -2.51 9.04
C ALA A 27 -16.30 -2.43 8.66
N VAL A 28 -15.69 -3.57 8.27
CA VAL A 28 -14.30 -3.64 7.81
C VAL A 28 -14.15 -2.90 6.49
N ALA A 29 -15.04 -3.14 5.51
CA ALA A 29 -15.01 -2.44 4.23
C ALA A 29 -15.17 -0.91 4.40
N ARG A 30 -16.04 -0.48 5.33
CA ARG A 30 -16.21 0.94 5.67
C ARG A 30 -14.95 1.53 6.29
N TYR A 31 -14.31 0.83 7.23
CA TYR A 31 -13.10 1.29 7.88
C TYR A 31 -11.91 1.34 6.91
N ALA A 32 -11.76 0.33 6.05
CA ALA A 32 -10.75 0.31 5.01
C ALA A 32 -10.87 1.50 4.05
N LYS A 33 -12.09 1.91 3.68
CA LYS A 33 -12.31 3.14 2.89
C LYS A 33 -11.85 4.41 3.62
N MET A 34 -12.03 4.47 4.94
CA MET A 34 -11.53 5.59 5.75
C MET A 34 -10.00 5.61 5.77
N ILE A 35 -9.35 4.44 5.95
CA ILE A 35 -7.89 4.33 5.87
C ILE A 35 -7.38 4.81 4.51
N VAL A 36 -7.99 4.34 3.42
CA VAL A 36 -7.65 4.77 2.06
C VAL A 36 -7.77 6.28 1.92
N LEU A 37 -8.89 6.86 2.36
CA LEU A 37 -9.12 8.30 2.27
C LEU A 37 -8.04 9.09 3.04
N ASP A 38 -7.72 8.66 4.25
CA ASP A 38 -6.74 9.31 5.10
C ASP A 38 -5.32 9.23 4.52
N THR A 39 -4.90 8.04 4.07
CA THR A 39 -3.60 7.84 3.42
C THR A 39 -3.47 8.65 2.12
N LEU A 40 -4.53 8.73 1.31
CA LEU A 40 -4.52 9.61 0.13
C LEU A 40 -4.36 11.09 0.52
N GLY A 41 -4.98 11.52 1.63
CA GLY A 41 -4.80 12.85 2.20
C GLY A 41 -3.34 13.11 2.61
N ALA A 42 -2.72 12.16 3.32
CA ALA A 42 -1.30 12.22 3.70
C ALA A 42 -0.38 12.34 2.47
N MET A 43 -0.61 11.49 1.46
CA MET A 43 0.15 11.52 0.20
C MET A 43 0.02 12.86 -0.53
N LEU A 44 -1.18 13.42 -0.58
CA LEU A 44 -1.42 14.74 -1.19
C LEU A 44 -0.73 15.85 -0.41
N ALA A 45 -0.80 15.84 0.93
CA ALA A 45 -0.09 16.80 1.76
C ALA A 45 1.44 16.75 1.52
N ALA A 46 2.00 15.54 1.48
CA ALA A 46 3.41 15.29 1.20
C ALA A 46 3.83 15.67 -0.24
N SER A 47 2.88 15.65 -1.19
CA SER A 47 3.16 16.04 -2.59
C SER A 47 3.42 17.54 -2.78
N SER A 48 3.10 18.36 -1.77
CA SER A 48 3.29 19.81 -1.80
C SER A 48 4.72 20.20 -2.19
N PRO A 49 4.93 21.23 -3.03
CA PRO A 49 6.26 21.72 -3.41
C PRO A 49 7.16 22.16 -2.25
N ARG A 50 6.57 22.41 -1.06
CA ARG A 50 7.32 22.73 0.17
C ARG A 50 8.18 21.57 0.66
N TYR A 51 7.87 20.35 0.25
CA TYR A 51 8.55 19.13 0.63
C TYR A 51 9.41 18.59 -0.53
N SER A 52 10.65 18.20 -0.22
CA SER A 52 11.61 17.80 -1.25
C SER A 52 11.36 16.39 -1.80
N ALA A 53 10.79 15.48 -1.01
CA ALA A 53 10.65 14.06 -1.36
C ALA A 53 9.89 13.85 -2.66
N GLY A 54 8.75 14.51 -2.84
CA GLY A 54 7.97 14.39 -4.07
C GLY A 54 8.78 14.79 -5.31
N ARG A 55 9.61 15.84 -5.23
CA ARG A 55 10.42 16.29 -6.37
C ARG A 55 11.54 15.30 -6.67
N ILE A 56 12.25 14.86 -5.63
CA ILE A 56 13.37 13.92 -5.73
C ILE A 56 12.89 12.60 -6.36
N LEU A 57 11.75 12.06 -5.90
CA LEU A 57 11.25 10.79 -6.41
C LEU A 57 10.64 10.89 -7.80
N ALA A 58 10.02 12.02 -8.16
CA ALA A 58 9.58 12.25 -9.52
C ALA A 58 10.75 12.31 -10.50
N GLU A 59 11.86 12.95 -10.11
CA GLU A 59 13.08 12.99 -10.90
C GLU A 59 13.73 11.61 -11.01
N PHE A 60 13.82 10.87 -9.90
CA PHE A 60 14.27 9.48 -9.89
C PHE A 60 13.44 8.61 -10.83
N ALA A 61 12.11 8.64 -10.71
CA ALA A 61 11.20 7.86 -11.55
C ALA A 61 11.37 8.20 -13.05
N ARG A 62 11.55 9.48 -13.38
CA ARG A 62 11.83 9.93 -14.75
C ARG A 62 13.14 9.35 -15.28
N LEU A 63 14.19 9.29 -14.45
CA LEU A 63 15.49 8.74 -14.83
C LEU A 63 15.46 7.22 -15.01
N GLN A 64 14.62 6.50 -14.25
CA GLN A 64 14.43 5.06 -14.42
C GLN A 64 13.68 4.72 -15.72
N GLY A 65 12.85 5.64 -16.23
CA GLY A 65 12.06 5.43 -17.44
C GLY A 65 10.97 4.37 -17.26
N GLY A 66 10.67 3.63 -18.34
CA GLY A 66 9.61 2.63 -18.38
C GLY A 66 8.26 3.16 -18.88
N GLU A 67 7.30 2.25 -19.00
CA GLU A 67 5.97 2.55 -19.53
C GLU A 67 5.15 3.42 -18.57
N PRO A 68 4.29 4.33 -19.06
CA PRO A 68 3.47 5.22 -18.24
C PRO A 68 2.25 4.49 -17.64
N GLU A 69 2.49 3.50 -16.81
CA GLU A 69 1.49 2.57 -16.27
C GLU A 69 0.66 3.17 -15.14
N SER A 70 1.25 4.01 -14.28
CA SER A 70 0.62 4.47 -13.03
C SER A 70 1.00 5.91 -12.67
N THR A 71 0.13 6.60 -11.94
CA THR A 71 0.17 8.03 -11.64
C THR A 71 1.06 8.34 -10.43
N LEU A 72 1.85 9.41 -10.53
CA LEU A 72 2.49 10.06 -9.39
C LEU A 72 1.52 11.04 -8.73
N VAL A 73 1.15 10.76 -7.47
CA VAL A 73 0.17 11.58 -6.75
C VAL A 73 0.66 13.02 -6.58
N GLY A 74 -0.23 13.96 -6.88
CA GLY A 74 0.06 15.40 -6.82
C GLY A 74 0.91 15.96 -7.97
N ARG A 75 1.23 15.17 -9.00
CA ARG A 75 2.11 15.62 -10.12
C ARG A 75 1.50 15.52 -11.51
N GLY A 76 0.43 14.75 -11.69
CA GLY A 76 -0.24 14.59 -12.99
C GLY A 76 0.58 13.85 -14.05
N THR A 77 1.73 13.28 -13.67
CA THR A 77 2.59 12.48 -14.55
C THR A 77 2.38 10.99 -14.27
N ARG A 78 2.57 10.16 -15.30
CA ARG A 78 2.58 8.69 -15.19
C ARG A 78 3.98 8.15 -15.42
N VAL A 79 4.31 7.09 -14.70
CA VAL A 79 5.60 6.37 -14.72
C VAL A 79 5.34 4.87 -14.62
N SER A 80 6.39 4.03 -14.63
CA SER A 80 6.25 2.59 -14.42
C SER A 80 5.52 2.29 -13.10
N CYS A 81 4.79 1.18 -13.04
CA CYS A 81 4.02 0.80 -11.85
C CYS A 81 4.91 0.69 -10.60
N VAL A 82 6.14 0.17 -10.76
CA VAL A 82 7.10 0.03 -9.65
C VAL A 82 7.59 1.40 -9.18
N SER A 83 7.92 2.30 -10.11
CA SER A 83 8.33 3.66 -9.76
C SER A 83 7.21 4.45 -9.08
N ALA A 84 5.96 4.27 -9.53
CA ALA A 84 4.80 4.88 -8.91
C ALA A 84 4.57 4.35 -7.48
N ALA A 85 4.65 3.03 -7.27
CA ALA A 85 4.51 2.43 -5.94
C ALA A 85 5.58 2.96 -4.96
N LEU A 86 6.85 3.03 -5.39
CA LEU A 86 7.94 3.58 -4.57
C LEU A 86 7.72 5.07 -4.23
N ALA A 87 7.42 5.88 -5.25
CA ALA A 87 7.24 7.32 -5.09
C ALA A 87 6.04 7.64 -4.18
N ASN A 88 4.89 7.04 -4.48
CA ASN A 88 3.66 7.23 -3.74
C ASN A 88 3.75 6.63 -2.32
N GLY A 89 4.48 5.52 -2.13
CA GLY A 89 4.77 4.94 -0.81
C GLY A 89 5.59 5.88 0.07
N THR A 90 6.61 6.52 -0.51
CA THR A 90 7.38 7.52 0.22
C THR A 90 6.52 8.72 0.61
N LEU A 91 5.66 9.20 -0.30
CA LEU A 91 4.71 10.28 0.03
C LEU A 91 3.73 9.85 1.14
N GLY A 92 3.31 8.58 1.15
CA GLY A 92 2.40 8.04 2.15
C GLY A 92 2.93 8.09 3.58
N TYR A 93 4.25 7.95 3.76
CA TYR A 93 4.89 8.00 5.08
C TYR A 93 5.59 9.34 5.40
N TYR A 94 5.78 10.21 4.40
CA TYR A 94 6.69 11.35 4.50
C TYR A 94 6.38 12.31 5.67
N CYS A 95 5.09 12.55 5.94
CA CYS A 95 4.65 13.48 6.98
C CYS A 95 4.39 12.82 8.33
N ASP A 96 4.38 11.48 8.42
CA ASP A 96 4.01 10.72 9.62
C ASP A 96 2.64 11.13 10.18
N VAL A 97 1.63 11.17 9.31
CA VAL A 97 0.25 11.60 9.63
C VAL A 97 -0.82 10.61 9.17
N GLU A 98 -0.41 9.53 8.53
CA GLU A 98 -1.28 8.48 8.05
C GLU A 98 -1.64 7.47 9.17
N PRO A 99 -2.63 6.58 8.96
CA PRO A 99 -3.00 5.60 9.95
C PRO A 99 -1.90 4.56 10.18
N HIS A 100 -1.64 4.25 11.44
CA HIS A 100 -0.81 3.13 11.86
C HIS A 100 -1.63 2.09 12.64
N HIS A 101 -1.12 0.87 12.69
CA HIS A 101 -1.67 -0.20 13.52
C HIS A 101 -0.90 -0.23 14.85
N PRO A 102 -1.50 0.17 15.98
CA PRO A 102 -0.77 0.33 17.24
C PRO A 102 -0.24 -0.98 17.79
N GLU A 103 -1.07 -2.04 17.83
CA GLU A 103 -0.63 -3.35 18.37
C GLU A 103 0.46 -4.02 17.52
N ALA A 104 0.39 -3.85 16.20
CA ALA A 104 1.39 -4.37 15.27
C ALA A 104 2.61 -3.45 15.14
N ILE A 105 2.62 -2.26 15.77
CA ILE A 105 3.64 -1.21 15.63
C ILE A 105 4.02 -1.02 14.15
N LEU A 106 3.02 -0.74 13.30
CA LEU A 106 3.16 -0.83 11.85
C LEU A 106 2.43 0.29 11.11
N HIS A 107 3.16 1.03 10.27
CA HIS A 107 2.61 2.01 9.32
C HIS A 107 2.23 1.36 7.99
N GLY A 108 1.39 0.32 8.07
CA GLY A 108 1.09 -0.55 6.92
C GLY A 108 0.33 0.17 5.81
N ALA A 109 -0.52 1.14 6.17
CA ALA A 109 -1.32 1.90 5.21
C ALA A 109 -0.45 2.71 4.25
N ALA A 110 0.66 3.29 4.74
CA ALA A 110 1.64 4.04 3.96
C ALA A 110 2.29 3.22 2.83
N VAL A 111 2.27 1.88 2.94
CA VAL A 111 2.83 0.96 1.94
C VAL A 111 1.74 0.35 1.07
N VAL A 112 0.71 -0.19 1.72
CA VAL A 112 -0.31 -1.01 1.07
C VAL A 112 -1.19 -0.18 0.14
N VAL A 113 -1.66 1.00 0.59
CA VAL A 113 -2.55 1.86 -0.21
C VAL A 113 -1.88 2.34 -1.50
N PRO A 114 -0.68 2.96 -1.47
CA PRO A 114 -0.04 3.44 -2.70
C PRO A 114 0.40 2.30 -3.63
N THR A 115 0.76 1.13 -3.08
CA THR A 115 1.09 -0.06 -3.87
C THR A 115 -0.15 -0.62 -4.58
N ALA A 116 -1.26 -0.79 -3.86
CA ALA A 116 -2.53 -1.24 -4.43
C ALA A 116 -3.05 -0.24 -5.48
N LEU A 117 -2.85 1.07 -5.26
CA LEU A 117 -3.24 2.11 -6.21
C LEU A 117 -2.43 2.00 -7.51
N ALA A 118 -1.10 1.89 -7.42
CA ALA A 118 -0.23 1.79 -8.59
C ALA A 118 -0.53 0.53 -9.40
N VAL A 119 -0.63 -0.63 -8.73
CA VAL A 119 -0.94 -1.91 -9.38
C VAL A 119 -2.35 -1.92 -9.95
N GLY A 120 -3.32 -1.36 -9.23
CA GLY A 120 -4.72 -1.24 -9.65
C GLY A 120 -4.87 -0.38 -10.91
N GLU A 121 -4.18 0.75 -11.00
CA GLU A 121 -4.17 1.56 -12.23
C GLU A 121 -3.58 0.80 -13.43
N ARG A 122 -2.45 0.11 -13.25
CA ARG A 122 -1.83 -0.69 -14.30
C ARG A 122 -2.77 -1.79 -14.79
N GLN A 123 -3.42 -2.49 -13.87
CA GLN A 123 -4.33 -3.60 -14.18
C GLN A 123 -5.75 -3.15 -14.56
N ARG A 124 -6.06 -1.84 -14.47
CA ARG A 124 -7.41 -1.29 -14.65
C ARG A 124 -8.43 -1.95 -13.71
N SER A 125 -8.02 -2.19 -12.47
CA SER A 125 -8.83 -2.85 -11.46
C SER A 125 -10.02 -1.99 -11.04
N SER A 126 -11.10 -2.67 -10.66
CA SER A 126 -12.27 -2.07 -10.03
C SER A 126 -11.96 -1.59 -8.61
N GLY A 127 -12.81 -0.70 -8.08
CA GLY A 127 -12.71 -0.26 -6.69
C GLY A 127 -12.87 -1.40 -5.67
N ARG A 128 -13.58 -2.48 -6.01
CA ARG A 128 -13.68 -3.67 -5.15
C ARG A 128 -12.37 -4.43 -5.08
N GLU A 129 -11.73 -4.69 -6.22
CA GLU A 129 -10.42 -5.35 -6.26
C GLU A 129 -9.35 -4.53 -5.55
N PHE A 130 -9.34 -3.20 -5.76
CA PHE A 130 -8.47 -2.29 -5.03
C PHE A 130 -8.70 -2.38 -3.51
N LEU A 131 -9.95 -2.30 -3.05
CA LEU A 131 -10.25 -2.34 -1.62
C LEU A 131 -9.95 -3.71 -1.00
N SER A 132 -10.18 -4.81 -1.72
CA SER A 132 -9.77 -6.16 -1.31
C SER A 132 -8.25 -6.25 -1.12
N ALA A 133 -7.46 -5.73 -2.08
CA ALA A 133 -6.00 -5.72 -1.99
C ALA A 133 -5.51 -4.91 -0.78
N VAL A 134 -6.15 -3.77 -0.47
CA VAL A 134 -5.82 -2.96 0.71
C VAL A 134 -6.12 -3.72 2.00
N ILE A 135 -7.28 -4.36 2.11
CA ILE A 135 -7.66 -5.13 3.30
C ILE A 135 -6.71 -6.31 3.50
N LEU A 136 -6.44 -7.08 2.44
CA LEU A 136 -5.53 -8.21 2.50
C LEU A 136 -4.10 -7.79 2.87
N GLY A 137 -3.60 -6.70 2.28
CA GLY A 137 -2.27 -6.17 2.60
C GLY A 137 -2.15 -5.74 4.05
N ALA A 138 -3.18 -5.07 4.58
CA ALA A 138 -3.22 -4.67 5.99
C ALA A 138 -3.25 -5.90 6.93
N GLU A 139 -4.09 -6.89 6.63
CA GLU A 139 -4.22 -8.12 7.41
C GLU A 139 -2.91 -8.93 7.43
N VAL A 140 -2.30 -9.12 6.26
CA VAL A 140 -1.03 -9.84 6.12
C VAL A 140 0.09 -9.11 6.84
N GLY A 141 0.21 -7.79 6.63
CA GLY A 141 1.24 -6.98 7.29
C GLY A 141 1.12 -7.02 8.80
N ALA A 142 -0.10 -6.86 9.34
CA ALA A 142 -0.35 -6.92 10.77
C ALA A 142 -0.03 -8.31 11.35
N ARG A 143 -0.49 -9.40 10.72
CA ARG A 143 -0.21 -10.77 11.21
C ARG A 143 1.28 -11.11 11.22
N VAL A 144 2.01 -10.70 10.18
CA VAL A 144 3.47 -10.91 10.12
C VAL A 144 4.15 -10.12 11.23
N SER A 145 3.76 -8.85 11.44
CA SER A 145 4.32 -8.04 12.51
C SER A 145 4.01 -8.62 13.89
N LEU A 146 2.78 -9.04 14.16
CA LEU A 146 2.41 -9.65 15.43
C LEU A 146 3.17 -10.97 15.69
N ALA A 147 3.44 -11.76 14.64
CA ALA A 147 4.19 -13.01 14.77
C ALA A 147 5.67 -12.82 15.17
N ILE A 148 6.28 -11.68 14.83
CA ILE A 148 7.65 -11.35 15.27
C ILE A 148 7.70 -10.75 16.68
N GLY A 149 6.55 -10.48 17.32
CA GLY A 149 6.47 -9.97 18.69
C GLY A 149 6.98 -8.54 18.83
N PRO A 150 6.32 -7.55 18.17
CA PRO A 150 6.82 -6.19 18.14
C PRO A 150 6.69 -5.59 19.54
N THR A 151 7.78 -4.98 20.01
CA THR A 151 7.83 -4.34 21.34
C THR A 151 8.25 -2.89 21.15
N ALA A 152 7.52 -1.96 21.77
CA ALA A 152 7.90 -0.56 21.77
C ALA A 152 9.24 -0.41 22.51
N LEU A 153 10.14 0.39 21.95
CA LEU A 153 11.41 0.75 22.57
C LEU A 153 11.22 1.63 23.81
#